data_AF-A0A1V3PLX7-F1
#
_entry.id   AF-A0A1V3PLX7-F1
#
_cell.length_a   1.000
_cell.length_b   1.000
_cell.length_c   1.000
_cell.angle_alpha   90.00
_cell.angle_beta   90.00
_cell.angle_gamma   90.00
#
_symmetry.space_group_name_H-M   'P 1'
#
loop_
_entity.id
_entity.type
_entity.pdbx_description
1 polymer ?
#
loop_
_entity_poly.entity_id
_entity_poly.type
_entity_poly.pdbx_seq_one_letter_code
_entity_poly.pdbx_strand_id
1 'polypeptide(L)'
;MIDVIDFLERVGQDAQLRHASQDEVELALSSAEIAPELQATILAKDQARLETLLGQVTVCSALFPGNEDEEEGDEDEETPSKEPGEASEHSGF
;
A
#
# COMPACT_ATOMS: atom_id res chain seq x y z
N MET A 1 -2.73 -7.32 20.02
CA MET A 1 -2.10 -6.14 20.63
C MET A 1 -1.50 -5.37 19.47
N ILE A 2 -2.02 -4.18 19.16
CA ILE A 2 -1.47 -3.32 18.12
C ILE A 2 -0.30 -2.57 18.75
N ASP A 3 0.90 -2.71 18.20
CA ASP A 3 2.04 -1.89 18.62
C ASP A 3 1.95 -0.50 17.95
N VAL A 4 2.69 0.47 18.47
CA VAL A 4 2.77 1.80 17.87
C VAL A 4 3.28 1.77 16.42
N ILE A 5 4.15 0.81 16.09
CA ILE A 5 4.66 0.63 14.73
C ILE A 5 3.53 0.18 13.79
N ASP A 6 2.71 -0.79 14.20
CA ASP A 6 1.55 -1.26 13.43
C ASP A 6 0.53 -0.14 13.21
N PHE A 7 0.33 0.71 14.23
CA PHE A 7 -0.55 1.88 14.11
C PHE A 7 0.00 2.88 13.09
N LEU A 8 1.29 3.21 13.15
CA LEU A 8 1.93 4.15 12.22
C LEU A 8 1.96 3.60 10.80
N GLU A 9 2.16 2.30 10.63
CA GLU A 9 2.03 1.62 9.33
C GLU A 9 0.61 1.78 8.78
N ARG A 10 -0.41 1.51 9.59
CA ARG A 10 -1.82 1.67 9.18
C ARG A 10 -2.14 3.11 8.81
N VAL A 11 -1.64 4.10 9.55
CA VAL A 11 -1.79 5.53 9.19
C VAL A 11 -1.11 5.86 7.85
N GLY A 12 0.00 5.20 7.54
CA GLY A 12 0.71 5.37 6.27
C GLY A 12 0.03 4.72 5.07
N GLN A 13 -0.58 3.54 5.28
CA GLN A 13 -1.29 2.78 4.25
C GLN A 13 -2.72 3.26 3.99
N ASP A 14 -3.42 3.69 5.05
CA ASP A 14 -4.80 4.13 4.97
C ASP A 14 -4.86 5.59 4.51
N ALA A 15 -5.33 5.81 3.28
CA ALA A 15 -5.45 7.14 2.68
C ALA A 15 -6.39 8.06 3.48
N GLN A 16 -7.38 7.52 4.19
CA GLN A 16 -8.26 8.32 5.03
C GLN A 16 -7.52 8.81 6.28
N LEU A 17 -6.76 7.93 6.94
CA LEU A 17 -5.96 8.32 8.11
C LEU A 17 -4.79 9.24 7.76
N ARG A 18 -4.22 9.09 6.55
CA ARG A 18 -3.15 9.95 6.04
C ARG A 18 -3.60 11.41 5.87
N HIS A 19 -4.87 11.61 5.53
CA HIS A 19 -5.47 12.93 5.33
C HIS A 19 -6.45 13.31 6.44
N ALA A 20 -6.54 12.47 7.48
CA ALA A 20 -7.45 12.67 8.60
C ALA A 20 -7.10 13.93 9.39
N SER A 21 -8.14 14.52 9.95
CA SER A 21 -8.00 15.60 10.92
C SER A 21 -7.33 15.09 12.20
N GLN A 22 -6.79 16.01 13.01
CA GLN A 22 -6.14 15.65 14.26
C GLN A 22 -7.09 14.90 15.22
N ASP A 23 -8.36 15.31 15.27
CA ASP A 23 -9.41 14.66 16.07
C ASP A 23 -9.67 13.21 15.64
N GLU A 24 -9.66 12.93 14.34
CA GLU A 24 -9.82 11.58 13.80
C GLU A 24 -8.62 10.68 14.10
N VAL A 25 -7.41 11.24 14.07
CA VAL A 25 -6.19 10.53 14.47
C VAL A 25 -6.19 10.25 15.97
N GLU A 26 -6.68 11.19 16.80
CA GLU A 26 -6.84 11.00 18.24
C GLU A 26 -7.87 9.91 18.57
N LEU A 27 -8.97 9.84 17.83
CA LEU A 27 -9.93 8.76 17.93
C LEU A 27 -9.33 7.41 17.52
N ALA A 28 -8.54 7.37 16.45
CA ALA A 28 -7.86 6.15 16.04
C ALA A 28 -6.82 5.71 17.07
N LEU A 29 -6.05 6.64 17.65
CA LEU A 29 -5.05 6.38 18.69
C LEU A 29 -5.68 5.88 19.99
N SER A 30 -6.82 6.41 20.40
CA SER A 30 -7.53 5.96 21.60
C SER A 30 -8.12 4.54 21.46
N SER A 31 -8.35 4.10 20.22
CA SER A 31 -8.77 2.72 19.92
C SER A 31 -7.61 1.73 19.84
N ALA A 32 -6.39 2.21 19.57
CA ALA A 32 -5.18 1.41 19.61
C ALA A 32 -4.69 1.38 21.07
N GLU A 33 -4.55 0.20 21.67
CA GLU A 33 -4.13 0.01 23.07
C GLU A 33 -2.64 0.40 23.32
N ILE A 34 -2.25 1.60 22.88
CA ILE A 34 -0.91 2.19 22.93
C ILE A 34 -0.77 2.98 24.23
N ALA A 35 0.44 3.00 24.80
CA ALA A 35 0.72 3.79 25.99
C ALA A 35 0.36 5.29 25.78
N PRO A 36 -0.26 5.95 26.77
CA PRO A 36 -0.71 7.35 26.64
C PRO A 36 0.43 8.32 26.33
N GLU A 37 1.64 7.99 26.76
CA GLU A 37 2.86 8.77 26.53
C GLU A 37 3.24 8.79 25.04
N LEU A 38 3.08 7.65 24.37
CA LEU A 38 3.28 7.52 22.93
C LEU A 38 2.16 8.21 22.15
N GLN A 39 0.91 8.06 22.58
CA GLN A 39 -0.22 8.75 21.94
C GLN A 39 -0.02 10.28 21.93
N ALA A 40 0.32 10.87 23.09
CA ALA A 40 0.58 12.31 23.19
C ALA A 40 1.76 12.75 22.31
N THR A 41 2.78 11.90 22.19
CA THR A 41 3.95 12.18 21.36
C THR A 41 3.62 12.14 19.87
N ILE A 42 2.78 11.20 19.42
CA ILE A 42 2.28 11.10 18.04
C ILE A 42 1.41 12.31 17.68
N LEU A 43 0.51 12.71 18.57
CA LEU A 43 -0.37 13.89 18.38
C LEU A 43 0.45 15.19 18.32
N ALA A 44 1.48 15.31 19.14
CA ALA A 44 2.40 16.45 19.13
C ALA A 44 3.35 16.47 17.92
N LYS A 45 3.38 15.38 17.12
CA LYS A 45 4.35 15.16 16.03
C LYS A 45 5.81 15.32 16.50
N ASP A 46 6.08 14.95 17.74
CA ASP A 46 7.40 15.09 18.36
C ASP A 46 8.25 13.86 18.05
N GLN A 47 8.96 13.93 16.92
CA GLN A 47 9.83 12.85 16.45
C GLN A 47 10.92 12.48 17.46
N ALA A 48 11.60 13.47 18.06
CA ALA A 48 12.72 13.22 18.96
C ALA A 48 12.29 12.47 20.22
N ARG A 49 11.11 12.83 20.75
CA ARG A 49 10.53 12.13 21.89
C ARG A 49 10.02 10.74 21.50
N LEU A 50 9.50 10.56 20.29
CA LEU A 50 9.07 9.26 19.79
C LEU A 50 10.26 8.29 19.68
N GLU A 51 11.37 8.75 19.10
CA GLU A 51 12.61 8.00 18.98
C GLU A 51 13.19 7.63 20.35
N THR A 52 13.09 8.54 21.33
CA THR A 52 13.52 8.27 22.71
C THR A 52 12.68 7.17 23.35
N LEU A 53 11.36 7.23 23.21
CA LEU A 53 10.42 6.23 23.75
C LEU A 53 10.58 4.85 23.08
N LEU A 54 10.93 4.84 21.78
CA LEU A 54 11.19 3.64 20.99
C LEU A 54 12.61 3.08 21.16
N GLY A 55 13.49 3.75 21.92
CA GLY A 55 14.82 3.24 22.25
C GLY A 55 15.94 3.67 21.29
N GLN A 56 15.95 4.93 20.86
CA GLN A 56 16.99 5.54 19.99
C GLN A 56 17.31 4.66 18.78
N VAL A 57 16.31 4.48 17.92
CA VAL A 57 16.46 3.71 16.69
C VAL A 57 16.99 4.65 15.60
N THR A 58 18.11 4.29 14.97
CA THR A 58 18.54 4.99 13.74
C THR A 58 17.59 4.59 12.61
N VAL A 59 16.75 5.50 12.15
CA VAL A 59 15.83 5.26 11.02
C VAL A 59 16.54 5.63 9.71
N CYS A 60 16.82 4.63 8.88
CA CYS A 60 17.34 4.82 7.53
C CYS A 60 16.26 4.43 6.52
N SER A 61 15.76 5.40 5.75
CA SER A 61 14.84 5.15 4.63
C SER A 61 15.60 5.25 3.31
N ALA A 62 15.58 4.19 2.51
CA ALA A 62 16.12 4.20 1.15
C ALA A 62 14.95 4.21 0.16
N LEU A 63 14.87 5.25 -0.67
CA LEU A 63 13.92 5.31 -1.78
C LEU A 63 14.64 4.79 -3.02
N PHE A 64 14.21 3.64 -3.53
CA PHE A 64 14.68 3.13 -4.81
C PHE A 64 13.73 3.60 -5.91
N PRO A 65 14.23 4.05 -7.07
CA PRO A 65 13.36 4.31 -8.22
C PRO A 65 12.63 3.01 -8.58
N GLY A 66 11.33 3.11 -8.86
CA GLY A 66 10.58 1.99 -9.43
C GLY A 66 11.16 1.67 -10.81
N ASN A 67 11.47 0.41 -11.08
CA ASN A 67 11.77 -0.01 -12.43
C ASN A 67 10.44 0.04 -13.22
N GLU A 68 10.43 0.77 -14.34
CA GLU A 68 9.25 0.89 -15.22
C GLU A 68 9.06 -0.35 -16.13
N ASP A 69 9.83 -1.42 -15.95
CA ASP A 69 9.90 -2.55 -16.88
C ASP A 69 9.36 -3.85 -16.28
N GLU A 70 8.06 -3.91 -16.00
CA GLU A 70 7.30 -5.16 -16.06
C GLU A 70 5.94 -4.84 -16.70
N GLU A 71 5.95 -4.55 -18.02
CA GLU A 71 4.77 -4.85 -18.82
C GLU A 71 4.56 -6.36 -18.71
N GLU A 72 3.55 -6.76 -17.93
CA GLU A 72 3.03 -8.12 -17.92
C GLU A 72 2.72 -8.47 -19.38
N GLY A 73 3.59 -9.31 -19.96
CA GLY A 73 3.38 -9.88 -21.27
C GLY A 73 2.06 -10.63 -21.21
N ASP A 74 1.07 -10.06 -21.90
CA ASP A 74 -0.19 -10.66 -22.34
C ASP A 74 -0.03 -12.18 -22.45
N GLU A 75 -0.48 -12.90 -21.42
CA GLU A 75 -0.69 -14.34 -21.50
C GLU A 75 -1.83 -14.51 -22.51
N ASP A 76 -1.46 -14.61 -23.79
CA ASP A 76 -2.35 -14.90 -24.92
C ASP A 76 -3.19 -16.12 -24.56
N GLU A 77 -4.38 -15.84 -24.02
CA GLU A 77 -5.38 -16.83 -23.68
C GLU A 77 -5.76 -17.54 -24.98
N GLU A 78 -5.23 -18.76 -25.17
CA GLU A 78 -5.69 -19.70 -26.19
C GLU A 78 -7.21 -19.86 -26.08
N THR A 79 -7.95 -19.10 -26.90
CA THR A 79 -9.39 -19.27 -27.06
C THR A 79 -9.68 -19.98 -28.38
N PRO A 80 -10.09 -21.26 -28.35
CA PRO A 80 -10.38 -22.02 -29.56
C PRO A 80 -11.74 -21.61 -30.12
N SER A 81 -11.81 -21.14 -31.37
CA SER A 81 -13.08 -21.01 -32.08
C SER A 81 -13.00 -21.40 -33.55
N LYS A 82 -13.84 -22.39 -33.86
CA LYS A 82 -14.10 -23.09 -35.12
C LYS A 82 -14.40 -22.16 -36.29
N GLU A 83 -14.06 -22.61 -37.50
CA GLU A 83 -14.93 -22.40 -38.67
C GLU A 83 -15.14 -23.74 -39.42
N PRO A 84 -16.39 -24.21 -39.62
CA PRO A 84 -16.71 -25.29 -40.53
C PRO A 84 -17.29 -24.74 -41.84
N GLY A 85 -16.83 -25.22 -43.01
CA GLY A 85 -17.57 -24.99 -44.26
C GLY A 85 -16.77 -25.13 -45.54
N GLU A 86 -16.92 -26.27 -46.21
CA GLU A 86 -16.50 -26.55 -47.58
C GLU A 86 -17.22 -25.68 -48.62
N ALA A 87 -16.54 -25.34 -49.73
CA ALA A 87 -17.02 -25.35 -51.13
C ALA A 87 -16.06 -24.52 -52.00
N SER A 88 -15.28 -25.15 -52.89
CA SER A 88 -15.63 -25.42 -54.29
C SER A 88 -15.24 -24.27 -55.23
N GLU A 89 -14.14 -24.51 -55.95
CA GLU A 89 -13.89 -24.20 -57.36
C GLU A 89 -14.28 -22.82 -57.91
N HIS A 90 -13.28 -22.06 -58.38
CA HIS A 90 -13.49 -21.20 -59.54
C HIS A 90 -12.30 -21.26 -60.50
N SER A 91 -12.49 -22.00 -61.59
CA SER A 91 -11.76 -21.88 -62.85
C SER A 91 -12.07 -20.55 -63.54
N GLY A 92 -11.10 -19.99 -64.26
CA GLY A 92 -11.31 -18.87 -65.17
C GLY A 92 -10.12 -18.70 -66.12
N PHE A 93 -10.42 -18.92 -67.40
CA PHE A 93 -9.63 -18.84 -68.63
C PHE A 93 -8.53 -17.76 -68.72
#